data_AF-A0A812IUB3-F1
#
_entry.id   AF-A0A812IUB3-F1
#
_cell.length_a   1.000
_cell.length_b   1.000
_cell.length_c   1.000
_cell.angle_alpha   90.00
_cell.angle_beta   90.00
_cell.angle_gamma   90.00
#
_symmetry.space_group_name_H-M   'P 1'
#
loop_
_entity.id
_entity.type
_entity.pdbx_description
1 polymer ?
#
loop_
_entity_poly.entity_id
_entity_poly.type
_entity_poly.pdbx_seq_one_letter_code
_entity_poly.pdbx_strand_id
1 'polypeptide(L)'
;MRYDREITLEAVRQKGGLLQYTSPVLQADREVVGAAVQQSGAALRFAAPARRNELGLVRRAVTRTPEIFPFLPAEQKARRELASVAVARDGMLLSAVPTLQDDKDIVLAAVRQNPAALQFASSSLRYDKDILKLCLDTTDG
;
A
#
# COMPACT_ATOMS: atom_id res chain seq x y z
N MET A 1 0.94 -16.24 -28.86
CA MET A 1 1.96 -15.54 -28.04
C MET A 1 1.72 -14.02 -28.00
N ARG A 2 1.91 -13.22 -29.08
CA ARG A 2 1.63 -11.76 -29.03
C ARG A 2 0.14 -11.42 -28.90
N TYR A 3 -0.70 -12.15 -29.63
CA TYR A 3 -2.15 -11.97 -29.58
C TYR A 3 -2.73 -12.25 -28.19
N ASP A 4 -2.27 -13.32 -27.53
CA ASP A 4 -2.67 -13.66 -26.15
C ASP A 4 -2.26 -12.58 -25.15
N ARG A 5 -1.11 -11.93 -25.37
CA ARG A 5 -0.63 -10.82 -24.53
C ARG A 5 -1.53 -9.60 -24.65
N GLU A 6 -1.89 -9.18 -25.86
CA GLU A 6 -2.76 -8.02 -26.08
C GLU A 6 -4.17 -8.26 -25.53
N ILE A 7 -4.74 -9.43 -25.76
CA ILE A 7 -6.03 -9.83 -25.17
C ILE A 7 -5.95 -9.81 -23.65
N THR A 8 -4.89 -10.39 -23.08
CA THR A 8 -4.69 -10.41 -21.63
C THR A 8 -4.55 -9.00 -21.08
N LEU A 9 -3.77 -8.14 -21.75
CA LEU A 9 -3.57 -6.75 -21.34
C LEU A 9 -4.89 -5.99 -21.28
N GLU A 10 -5.75 -6.17 -22.28
CA GLU A 10 -7.07 -5.52 -22.30
C GLU A 10 -8.01 -6.11 -21.24
N ALA A 11 -7.99 -7.44 -21.06
CA ALA A 11 -8.78 -8.11 -20.03
C ALA A 11 -8.40 -7.65 -18.61
N VAL A 12 -7.11 -7.57 -18.28
CA VAL A 12 -6.66 -7.14 -16.94
C VAL A 12 -6.89 -5.65 -16.68
N ARG A 13 -6.99 -4.81 -17.72
CA ARG A 13 -7.39 -3.40 -17.59
C ARG A 13 -8.84 -3.25 -17.14
N GLN A 14 -9.71 -4.19 -17.53
CA GLN A 14 -11.11 -4.20 -17.09
C GLN A 14 -11.26 -4.91 -15.75
N LYS A 15 -10.53 -6.02 -15.54
CA LYS A 15 -10.59 -6.84 -14.33
C LYS A 15 -9.21 -7.40 -13.97
N GLY A 16 -8.48 -6.69 -13.11
CA GLY A 16 -7.11 -7.00 -12.70
C GLY A 16 -6.96 -8.37 -12.02
N GLY A 17 -8.02 -8.87 -11.39
CA GLY A 17 -8.05 -10.22 -10.82
C GLY A 17 -7.91 -11.35 -11.85
N LEU A 18 -8.11 -11.09 -13.14
CA LEU A 18 -7.92 -12.09 -14.20
C LEU A 18 -6.46 -12.54 -14.34
N LEU A 19 -5.50 -11.76 -13.81
CA LEU A 19 -4.09 -12.11 -13.80
C LEU A 19 -3.83 -13.53 -13.22
N GLN A 20 -4.66 -13.97 -12.26
CA GLN A 20 -4.55 -15.31 -11.65
C GLN A 20 -4.74 -16.48 -12.62
N TYR A 21 -5.44 -16.25 -13.74
CA TYR A 21 -5.72 -17.27 -14.76
C TYR A 21 -4.78 -17.19 -15.96
N THR A 22 -3.83 -16.25 -15.94
CA THR A 22 -2.88 -16.06 -17.04
C THR A 22 -1.67 -16.98 -16.91
N SER A 23 -0.95 -17.20 -18.01
CA SER A 23 0.25 -18.02 -18.00
C SER A 23 1.36 -17.38 -17.15
N PRO A 24 2.30 -18.18 -16.59
CA PRO A 24 3.42 -17.65 -15.80
C PRO A 24 4.27 -16.60 -16.53
N VAL A 25 4.37 -16.71 -17.86
CA VAL A 25 5.07 -15.73 -18.71
C VAL A 25 4.38 -14.36 -18.66
N LEU A 26 3.05 -14.33 -18.70
CA LEU A 26 2.26 -13.11 -18.62
C LEU A 26 2.19 -12.56 -17.18
N GLN A 27 2.22 -13.44 -16.17
CA GLN A 27 2.38 -13.03 -14.76
C GLN A 27 3.76 -12.42 -14.46
N ALA A 28 4.76 -12.61 -15.33
CA ALA A 28 6.07 -11.97 -15.24
C ALA A 28 6.19 -10.71 -16.13
N ASP A 29 5.25 -10.51 -17.06
CA ASP A 29 5.23 -9.37 -17.99
C ASP A 29 4.92 -8.07 -17.22
N ARG A 30 5.83 -7.12 -17.33
CA ARG A 30 5.77 -5.86 -16.58
C ARG A 30 4.55 -5.02 -16.93
N GLU A 31 4.14 -5.00 -18.20
CA GLU A 31 3.04 -4.19 -18.67
C GLU A 31 1.70 -4.81 -18.27
N VAL A 32 1.56 -6.13 -18.45
CA VAL A 32 0.35 -6.87 -18.07
C VAL A 32 0.12 -6.79 -16.56
N VAL A 33 1.15 -7.09 -15.77
CA VAL A 33 1.07 -7.00 -14.31
C VAL A 33 0.84 -5.55 -13.86
N GLY A 34 1.52 -4.59 -14.50
CA GLY A 34 1.35 -3.17 -14.21
C GLY A 34 -0.09 -2.71 -14.42
N ALA A 35 -0.70 -3.09 -15.55
CA ALA A 35 -2.10 -2.78 -15.85
C ALA A 35 -3.06 -3.47 -14.86
N ALA A 36 -2.82 -4.74 -14.53
CA ALA A 36 -3.62 -5.48 -13.56
C ALA A 36 -3.58 -4.82 -12.17
N VAL A 37 -2.38 -4.45 -11.69
CA VAL A 37 -2.17 -3.78 -10.40
C VAL A 37 -2.77 -2.37 -10.39
N GLN A 38 -2.71 -1.66 -11.52
CA GLN A 38 -3.30 -0.35 -11.66
C GLN A 38 -4.83 -0.40 -11.55
N GLN A 39 -5.45 -1.46 -12.09
CA GLN A 39 -6.88 -1.72 -11.99
C GLN A 39 -7.27 -2.20 -10.58
N SER A 40 -6.52 -3.14 -10.00
CA SER A 40 -6.74 -3.66 -8.65
C SER A 40 -5.40 -3.96 -7.99
N GLY A 41 -5.08 -3.25 -6.90
CA GLY A 41 -3.82 -3.45 -6.16
C GLY A 41 -3.67 -4.89 -5.66
N ALA A 42 -4.79 -5.57 -5.38
CA ALA A 42 -4.81 -6.96 -4.95
C ALA A 42 -4.34 -7.95 -6.04
N ALA A 43 -4.23 -7.53 -7.30
CA ALA A 43 -3.66 -8.34 -8.38
C ALA A 43 -2.16 -8.61 -8.18
N LEU A 44 -1.46 -7.80 -7.37
CA LEU A 44 -0.04 -8.00 -7.04
C LEU A 44 0.23 -9.41 -6.51
N ARG A 45 -0.72 -10.01 -5.79
CA ARG A 45 -0.60 -11.37 -5.23
C ARG A 45 -0.44 -12.45 -6.30
N PHE A 46 -0.85 -12.18 -7.55
CA PHE A 46 -0.78 -13.13 -8.66
C PHE A 46 0.40 -12.88 -9.59
N ALA A 47 1.14 -11.78 -9.41
CA ALA A 47 2.35 -11.51 -10.18
C ALA A 47 3.44 -12.56 -9.90
N ALA A 48 4.41 -12.71 -10.80
CA ALA A 48 5.57 -13.56 -10.56
C ALA A 48 6.38 -13.05 -9.34
N PRO A 49 7.07 -13.93 -8.57
CA PRO A 49 7.79 -13.55 -7.36
C PRO A 49 8.76 -12.37 -7.54
N ALA A 50 9.46 -12.32 -8.68
CA ALA A 50 10.38 -11.22 -9.02
C ALA A 50 9.67 -9.85 -9.10
N ARG A 51 8.39 -9.82 -9.51
CA ARG A 51 7.57 -8.60 -9.61
C ARG A 51 6.97 -8.19 -8.28
N ARG A 52 6.61 -9.16 -7.42
CA ARG A 52 6.02 -8.89 -6.10
C ARG A 52 6.91 -8.06 -5.18
N ASN A 53 8.23 -8.11 -5.40
CA ASN A 53 9.21 -7.35 -4.62
C ASN A 53 9.62 -6.02 -5.26
N GLU A 54 9.13 -5.71 -6.47
CA GLU A 54 9.44 -4.46 -7.17
C GLU A 54 8.76 -3.29 -6.44
N LEU A 55 9.55 -2.47 -5.74
CA LEU A 55 9.06 -1.35 -4.92
C LEU A 55 8.06 -0.47 -5.66
N GLY A 56 8.36 -0.12 -6.92
CA GLY A 56 7.47 0.72 -7.73
C GLY A 56 6.12 0.06 -8.02
N LEU A 57 6.08 -1.27 -8.15
CA LEU A 57 4.83 -2.01 -8.35
C LEU A 57 4.06 -2.16 -7.04
N VAL A 58 4.74 -2.51 -5.94
CA VAL A 58 4.14 -2.61 -4.60
C VAL A 58 3.53 -1.27 -4.19
N ARG A 59 4.26 -0.16 -4.41
CA ARG A 59 3.77 1.18 -4.12
C ARG A 59 2.49 1.48 -4.86
N ARG A 60 2.43 1.23 -6.18
CA ARG A 60 1.20 1.40 -6.98
C ARG A 60 0.04 0.57 -6.43
N ALA A 61 0.33 -0.68 -6.05
CA ALA A 61 -0.67 -1.57 -5.49
C ALA A 61 -1.25 -1.01 -4.17
N VAL A 62 -0.39 -0.57 -3.25
CA VAL A 62 -0.80 0.01 -1.96
C VAL A 62 -1.53 1.34 -2.15
N THR A 63 -1.09 2.18 -3.08
CA THR A 63 -1.80 3.44 -3.41
C THR A 63 -3.23 3.19 -3.88
N ARG A 64 -3.46 2.11 -4.66
CA ARG A 64 -4.78 1.78 -5.18
C ARG A 64 -5.65 1.00 -4.20
N THR A 65 -5.06 0.10 -3.44
CA THR A 65 -5.77 -0.77 -2.51
C THR A 65 -4.99 -0.85 -1.19
N PRO A 66 -5.17 0.10 -0.27
CA PRO A 66 -4.45 0.12 1.02
C PRO A 66 -4.68 -1.15 1.86
N GLU A 67 -5.84 -1.79 1.70
CA GLU A 67 -6.21 -3.05 2.36
C GLU A 67 -5.23 -4.21 2.10
N ILE A 68 -4.40 -4.14 1.04
CA ILE A 68 -3.38 -5.17 0.80
C ILE A 68 -2.17 -5.02 1.74
N PHE A 69 -1.96 -3.82 2.30
CA PHE A 69 -0.75 -3.46 3.03
C PHE A 69 -0.47 -4.37 4.24
N PRO A 70 -1.47 -4.74 5.08
CA PRO A 70 -1.25 -5.68 6.19
C PRO A 70 -0.73 -7.06 5.76
N PHE A 71 -1.10 -7.49 4.54
CA PHE A 71 -0.72 -8.78 3.95
C PHE A 71 0.65 -8.76 3.28
N LEU A 72 1.31 -7.60 3.19
CA LEU A 72 2.67 -7.51 2.65
C LEU A 72 3.70 -8.12 3.63
N PRO A 73 4.81 -8.66 3.11
CA PRO A 73 5.93 -9.11 3.92
C PRO A 73 6.44 -8.00 4.84
N ALA A 74 6.96 -8.36 6.01
CA ALA A 74 7.46 -7.40 7.01
C ALA A 74 8.52 -6.46 6.43
N GLU A 75 9.37 -6.97 5.52
CA GLU A 75 10.42 -6.22 4.84
C GLU A 75 9.87 -5.14 3.90
N GLN A 76 8.65 -5.30 3.39
CA GLN A 76 7.97 -4.28 2.59
C GLN A 76 7.25 -3.28 3.51
N LYS A 77 6.60 -3.74 4.57
CA LYS A 77 5.91 -2.88 5.54
C LYS A 77 6.87 -1.94 6.26
N ALA A 78 8.07 -2.42 6.62
CA ALA A 78 9.10 -1.61 7.26
C ALA A 78 9.70 -0.54 6.34
N ARG A 79 9.39 -0.53 5.04
CA ARG A 79 9.84 0.53 4.13
C ARG A 79 9.03 1.79 4.40
N ARG A 80 9.72 2.81 4.90
CA ARG A 80 9.17 4.14 5.14
C ARG A 80 8.35 4.68 3.97
N GLU A 81 8.85 4.52 2.74
CA GLU A 81 8.15 4.97 1.53
C GLU A 81 6.79 4.29 1.32
N LEU A 82 6.68 2.99 1.62
CA LEU A 82 5.41 2.26 1.48
C LEU A 82 4.48 2.57 2.65
N ALA A 83 5.02 2.63 3.87
CA ALA A 83 4.27 2.99 5.06
C ALA A 83 3.65 4.39 4.93
N SER A 84 4.40 5.38 4.44
CA SER A 84 3.93 6.75 4.22
C SER A 84 2.72 6.79 3.28
N VAL A 85 2.79 6.05 2.17
CA VAL A 85 1.68 5.94 1.20
C VAL A 85 0.47 5.23 1.79
N ALA A 86 0.70 4.19 2.59
CA ALA A 86 -0.37 3.45 3.25
C ALA A 86 -1.11 4.33 4.27
N VAL A 87 -0.39 4.94 5.22
CA VAL A 87 -1.00 5.74 6.28
C VAL A 87 -1.66 7.03 5.78
N ALA A 88 -1.17 7.59 4.67
CA ALA A 88 -1.80 8.73 4.01
C ALA A 88 -3.17 8.40 3.39
N ARG A 89 -3.46 7.12 3.14
CA ARG A 89 -4.76 6.64 2.63
C ARG A 89 -5.64 6.09 3.73
N ASP A 90 -5.04 5.41 4.69
CA ASP A 90 -5.70 4.88 5.89
C ASP A 90 -4.72 4.92 7.08
N GLY A 91 -4.90 5.89 7.96
CA GLY A 91 -4.06 6.14 9.12
C GLY A 91 -4.06 4.97 10.12
N MET A 92 -5.11 4.13 10.13
CA MET A 92 -5.16 2.96 10.99
C MET A 92 -4.11 1.90 10.60
N LEU A 93 -3.57 1.97 9.37
CA LEU A 93 -2.47 1.12 8.91
C LEU A 93 -1.15 1.39 9.66
N LEU A 94 -1.06 2.44 10.48
CA LEU A 94 0.05 2.63 11.42
C LEU A 94 0.21 1.43 12.37
N SER A 95 -0.90 0.75 12.71
CA SER A 95 -0.88 -0.50 13.48
C SER A 95 -0.10 -1.64 12.80
N ALA A 96 0.00 -1.63 11.47
CA ALA A 96 0.66 -2.66 10.68
C ALA A 96 2.18 -2.44 10.52
N VAL A 97 2.71 -1.31 11.00
CA VAL A 97 4.14 -0.93 10.90
C VAL A 97 4.74 -0.59 12.27
N PRO A 98 4.82 -1.57 13.20
CA PRO A 98 5.34 -1.32 14.56
C PRO A 98 6.74 -0.72 14.58
N THR A 99 7.59 -1.06 13.61
CA THR A 99 8.95 -0.51 13.48
C THR A 99 9.01 0.97 13.10
N LEU A 100 7.89 1.56 12.68
CA LEU A 100 7.80 2.97 12.25
C LEU A 100 6.84 3.79 13.13
N GLN A 101 6.36 3.22 14.24
CA GLN A 101 5.48 3.93 15.20
C GLN A 101 6.21 5.03 15.99
N ASP A 102 7.55 5.06 15.92
CA ASP A 102 8.42 6.12 16.43
C ASP A 102 8.84 7.14 15.34
N ASP A 103 8.48 6.93 14.08
CA ASP A 103 8.78 7.88 13.00
C ASP A 103 7.74 9.01 13.02
N LYS A 104 8.15 10.17 13.54
CA LYS A 104 7.28 11.34 13.73
C LYS A 104 6.55 11.76 12.45
N ASP A 105 7.18 11.68 11.28
CA ASP A 105 6.54 12.08 10.02
C ASP A 105 5.47 11.07 9.59
N ILE A 106 5.73 9.78 9.79
CA ILE A 106 4.75 8.71 9.48
C ILE A 106 3.56 8.81 10.44
N VAL A 107 3.82 9.01 11.73
CA VAL A 107 2.76 9.19 12.73
C VAL A 107 1.94 10.44 12.43
N LEU A 108 2.59 11.57 12.12
CA LEU A 108 1.89 12.79 11.73
C LEU A 108 1.01 12.57 10.49
N ALA A 109 1.51 11.87 9.46
CA ALA A 109 0.72 11.56 8.27
C ALA A 109 -0.51 10.67 8.61
N ALA A 110 -0.33 9.68 9.48
CA ALA A 110 -1.42 8.81 9.94
C ALA A 110 -2.48 9.58 10.73
N VAL A 111 -2.05 10.41 11.69
CA VAL A 111 -2.91 11.22 12.56
C VAL A 111 -3.65 12.29 11.76
N ARG A 112 -2.99 12.92 10.78
CA ARG A 112 -3.65 13.86 9.85
C ARG A 112 -4.79 13.21 9.07
N GLN A 113 -4.64 11.94 8.71
CA GLN A 113 -5.66 11.21 7.98
C GLN A 113 -6.78 10.72 8.92
N ASN A 114 -6.40 10.20 10.08
CA ASN A 114 -7.32 9.73 11.12
C ASN A 114 -6.69 9.95 12.51
N PRO A 115 -7.20 10.91 13.31
CA PRO A 115 -6.67 11.19 14.64
C PRO A 115 -6.64 9.99 15.58
N ALA A 116 -7.54 9.02 15.41
CA ALA A 116 -7.55 7.78 16.18
C ALA A 116 -6.31 6.90 15.92
N ALA A 117 -5.56 7.14 14.85
CA ALA A 117 -4.28 6.47 14.59
C ALA A 117 -3.22 6.79 15.65
N LEU A 118 -3.36 7.89 16.40
CA LEU A 118 -2.45 8.25 17.50
C LEU A 118 -2.32 7.12 18.53
N GLN A 119 -3.37 6.31 18.71
CA GLN A 119 -3.35 5.16 19.62
C GLN A 119 -2.29 4.10 19.26
N PHE A 120 -1.77 4.11 18.03
CA PHE A 120 -0.72 3.19 17.57
C PHE A 120 0.66 3.83 17.57
N ALA A 121 0.78 5.14 17.78
CA ALA A 121 2.09 5.77 17.91
C ALA A 121 2.83 5.20 19.14
N SER A 122 4.15 5.34 19.15
CA SER A 122 4.94 5.01 20.32
C SER A 122 4.56 5.86 21.53
N SER A 123 4.90 5.38 22.72
CA SER A 123 4.63 6.12 23.97
C SER A 123 5.20 7.54 23.94
N SER A 124 6.37 7.73 23.34
CA SER A 124 7.01 9.06 23.22
C SER A 124 6.21 10.01 22.32
N LEU A 125 5.69 9.51 21.19
CA LEU A 125 4.96 10.34 20.23
C LEU A 125 3.50 10.57 20.59
N ARG A 126 2.87 9.70 21.41
CA ARG A 126 1.51 9.93 21.91
C ARG A 126 1.36 11.20 22.76
N TYR A 127 2.44 11.63 23.39
CA TYR A 127 2.47 12.85 24.21
C TYR A 127 3.25 14.00 23.54
N ASP A 128 3.63 13.84 22.27
CA ASP A 128 4.28 14.91 21.51
C ASP A 128 3.29 16.06 21.30
N LYS A 129 3.72 17.26 21.70
CA LYS A 129 2.86 18.45 21.69
C LYS A 129 2.36 18.82 20.29
N ASP A 130 3.18 18.60 19.27
CA ASP A 130 2.82 18.96 17.88
C ASP A 130 1.72 18.01 17.38
N ILE A 131 1.83 16.72 17.73
CA ILE A 131 0.85 15.69 17.35
C ILE A 131 -0.46 15.88 18.12
N LEU A 132 -0.40 16.16 19.41
CA LEU A 132 -1.59 16.42 20.22
C LEU A 132 -2.35 17.66 19.75
N LYS A 133 -1.63 18.74 19.42
CA LYS A 133 -2.23 19.95 18.86
C LYS A 133 -2.97 19.65 17.56
N LEU A 134 -2.36 18.86 16.68
CA LEU A 134 -2.99 18.45 15.43
C LEU A 134 -4.32 17.68 15.66
N CYS A 135 -4.37 16.76 16.62
CA CYS A 135 -5.60 16.03 16.93
C CYS A 135 -6.74 16.96 17.38
N LEU A 136 -6.41 17.95 18.21
CA LEU A 136 -7.38 18.93 18.72
C LEU A 136 -7.95 19.80 17.60
N ASP A 137 -7.08 20.27 16.69
CA ASP A 137 -7.49 21.11 15.56
C ASP A 137 -8.42 20.34 14.59
N THR A 138 -8.33 19.01 14.53
CA THR A 138 -9.19 18.17 13.66
C THR A 138 -10.53 17.76 14.28
N THR A 139 -10.72 17.93 15.59
CA THR A 139 -11.98 17.56 16.27
C THR A 139 -13.03 18.68 16.29
N ASP A 140 -12.64 19.91 15.95
CA ASP A 140 -13.50 21.11 16.01
C ASP A 140 -14.17 21.48 14.67
N GLY A 141 -14.23 20.56 13.69
CA GLY A 141 -14.86 20.77 12.37
C GLY A 141 -15.88 19.70 12.01
#